data_AF-A0A068RKX5-F1
#
_entry.id   AF-A0A068RKX5-F1
#
_cell.length_a   1.000
_cell.length_b   1.000
_cell.length_c   1.000
_cell.angle_alpha   90.00
_cell.angle_beta   90.00
_cell.angle_gamma   90.00
#
_symmetry.space_group_name_H-M   'P 1'
#
loop_
_entity.id
_entity.type
_entity.pdbx_description
1 polymer ?
#
loop_
_entity_poly.entity_id
_entity_poly.type
_entity_poly.pdbx_seq_one_letter_code
_entity_poly.pdbx_strand_id
1 'polypeptide(L)'
;MGRPRSLLPDPDAPNLAVRWFHAVDSPISDPIVNRRARSGTNSSRSKGTSSPAPPASPKRTPPKDWIPFSKRDSNALEKAYQNNDVRATVLVNEDHLFEVDVTQRTISPVYWEGPVYEVRRATWFMQGDGSKWVPCEENLAEQIELGYYINLG
;
A
#
# COMPACT_ATOMS: atom_id res chain seq x y z
N MET A 1 -32.28 -10.17 -27.56
CA MET A 1 -31.12 -10.23 -26.64
C MET A 1 -31.44 -9.31 -25.46
N GLY A 2 -31.85 -9.89 -24.33
CA GLY A 2 -32.21 -9.10 -23.14
C GLY A 2 -30.96 -8.52 -22.49
N ARG A 3 -31.04 -7.28 -22.00
CA ARG A 3 -30.00 -6.71 -21.13
C ARG A 3 -29.79 -7.65 -19.93
N PRO A 4 -28.54 -7.87 -19.47
CA PRO A 4 -28.30 -8.70 -18.30
C PRO A 4 -29.02 -8.13 -17.08
N ARG A 5 -29.50 -9.04 -16.22
CA ARG A 5 -30.16 -8.73 -14.94
C ARG A 5 -29.31 -7.70 -14.18
N SER A 6 -29.98 -6.67 -13.68
CA SER A 6 -29.37 -5.58 -12.91
C SER A 6 -28.46 -6.14 -11.82
N LEU A 7 -27.19 -5.73 -11.82
CA LEU A 7 -26.24 -5.93 -10.74
C LEU A 7 -26.72 -5.11 -9.53
N LEU A 8 -27.72 -5.63 -8.82
CA LEU A 8 -28.20 -5.01 -7.59
C LEU A 8 -27.27 -5.48 -6.45
N PRO A 9 -26.82 -4.55 -5.58
CA PRO A 9 -26.14 -4.92 -4.35
C PRO A 9 -27.01 -5.90 -3.55
N ASP A 10 -26.41 -6.97 -3.05
CA ASP A 10 -27.08 -7.95 -2.19
C ASP A 10 -27.45 -7.25 -0.86
N PRO A 11 -28.75 -7.06 -0.56
CA PRO A 11 -29.18 -6.38 0.66
C PRO A 11 -28.87 -7.18 1.94
N ASP A 12 -28.60 -8.49 1.81
CA ASP A 12 -28.32 -9.38 2.94
C ASP A 12 -26.82 -9.54 3.21
N ALA A 13 -25.94 -9.00 2.35
CA ALA A 13 -24.49 -9.09 2.53
C ALA A 13 -24.02 -8.24 3.73
N PRO A 14 -23.36 -8.82 4.74
CA PRO A 14 -22.86 -8.04 5.87
C PRO A 14 -21.77 -7.06 5.44
N ASN A 15 -21.69 -5.93 6.15
CA ASN A 15 -20.66 -4.93 5.91
C ASN A 15 -19.26 -5.51 6.11
N LEU A 16 -18.37 -5.26 5.14
CA LEU A 16 -16.98 -5.67 5.25
C LEU A 16 -16.27 -4.92 6.39
N ALA A 17 -15.60 -5.68 7.25
CA ALA A 17 -14.80 -5.13 8.34
C ALA A 17 -13.45 -4.65 7.80
N VAL A 18 -13.35 -3.37 7.44
CA VAL A 18 -12.12 -2.78 6.92
C VAL A 18 -11.08 -2.61 8.01
N ARG A 19 -9.84 -3.00 7.70
CA ARG A 19 -8.67 -2.72 8.54
C ARG A 19 -7.50 -2.26 7.69
N TRP A 20 -6.75 -1.29 8.18
CA TRP A 20 -5.56 -0.78 7.50
C TRP A 20 -4.31 -1.39 8.11
N PHE A 21 -3.32 -1.67 7.26
CA PHE A 21 -2.03 -2.25 7.62
C PHE A 21 -0.89 -1.43 7.02
N HIS A 22 0.29 -1.50 7.62
CA HIS A 22 1.53 -1.05 6.99
C HIS A 22 2.54 -2.19 6.91
N ALA A 23 3.35 -2.15 5.85
CA ALA A 23 4.50 -3.02 5.71
C ALA A 23 5.59 -2.64 6.72
N VAL A 24 6.38 -3.63 7.13
CA VAL A 24 7.60 -3.44 7.94
C VAL A 24 8.85 -3.98 7.26
N ASP A 25 8.68 -4.60 6.11
CA ASP A 25 9.74 -5.05 5.21
C ASP A 25 9.65 -4.32 3.85
N SER A 26 10.62 -4.56 2.98
CA SER A 26 10.59 -4.12 1.58
C SER A 26 10.24 -2.63 1.36
N PRO A 27 11.04 -1.67 1.89
CA PRO A 27 10.75 -0.24 1.77
C PRO A 27 10.58 0.20 0.31
N ILE A 28 9.66 1.15 0.09
CA ILE A 28 9.45 1.81 -1.20
C ILE A 28 10.66 2.64 -1.58
N SER A 29 11.17 3.42 -0.62
CA SER A 29 12.38 4.21 -0.78
C SER A 29 13.06 4.41 0.56
N ASP A 30 14.37 4.61 0.55
CA ASP A 30 15.14 5.04 1.72
C ASP A 30 16.06 6.19 1.31
N PRO A 31 15.81 7.43 1.77
CA PRO A 31 16.57 8.60 1.35
C PRO A 31 18.04 8.54 1.78
N ILE A 32 18.36 7.90 2.90
CA ILE A 32 19.71 7.78 3.45
C ILE A 32 20.52 6.80 2.60
N VAL A 33 19.94 5.63 2.30
CA VAL A 33 20.56 4.63 1.42
C VAL A 33 20.77 5.21 0.01
N ASN A 34 19.76 5.89 -0.54
CA ASN A 34 19.82 6.53 -1.85
C ASN A 34 20.91 7.62 -1.93
N ARG A 35 21.20 8.31 -0.83
CA ARG A 35 22.30 9.31 -0.76
C ARG A 35 23.66 8.63 -0.73
N ARG A 36 23.83 7.56 0.06
CA ARG A 36 25.08 6.79 0.15
C ARG A 36 25.46 6.16 -1.19
N ALA A 37 24.49 5.57 -1.90
CA ALA A 37 24.71 4.98 -3.22
C ALA A 37 25.26 6.02 -4.23
N ARG A 38 24.70 7.23 -4.25
CA ARG A 38 25.16 8.33 -5.11
C ARG A 38 26.54 8.87 -4.75
N SER A 39 26.92 8.81 -3.47
CA SER A 39 28.24 9.26 -3.02
C SER A 39 29.37 8.29 -3.41
N GLY A 40 29.09 6.99 -3.50
CA GLY A 40 30.07 5.96 -3.86
C GLY A 40 30.44 5.92 -5.35
N THR A 41 29.61 6.48 -6.23
CA THR A 41 29.81 6.44 -7.69
C THR A 41 30.74 7.53 -8.23
N ASN A 42 31.24 8.45 -7.40
CA ASN A 42 32.09 9.56 -7.84
C ASN A 42 33.60 9.25 -7.90
N SER A 43 34.01 7.97 -7.75
CA SER A 43 35.43 7.57 -7.77
C SER A 43 35.78 6.58 -8.89
N SER A 44 35.37 6.83 -10.14
CA SER A 44 36.09 6.31 -11.32
C SER A 44 35.66 7.05 -12.59
N ARG A 45 36.39 8.11 -12.92
CA ARG A 45 36.24 8.84 -14.18
C ARG A 45 37.18 8.22 -15.23
N SER A 46 36.66 7.38 -16.12
CA SER A 46 36.94 7.50 -17.57
C SER A 46 36.27 6.44 -18.47
N LYS A 47 35.68 6.97 -19.56
CA LYS A 47 35.60 6.47 -20.94
C LYS A 47 34.57 5.38 -21.32
N GLY A 48 33.73 5.74 -22.31
CA GLY A 48 33.15 4.79 -23.25
C GLY A 48 31.69 5.05 -23.61
N THR A 49 31.48 5.54 -24.82
CA THR A 49 30.18 5.71 -25.50
C THR A 49 29.42 4.39 -25.67
N SER A 50 28.23 4.31 -25.09
CA SER A 50 27.05 3.68 -25.68
C SER A 50 25.85 4.11 -24.83
N SER A 51 24.77 4.57 -25.47
CA SER A 51 23.53 4.91 -24.78
C SER A 51 23.06 3.69 -23.98
N PRO A 52 23.05 3.72 -22.64
CA PRO A 52 22.50 2.62 -21.87
C PRO A 52 20.98 2.70 -22.02
N ALA A 53 20.33 1.57 -22.28
CA ALA A 53 18.91 1.42 -21.96
C ALA A 53 18.68 1.97 -20.53
N PRO A 54 17.53 2.61 -20.24
CA PRO A 54 17.27 3.12 -18.90
C PRO A 54 17.55 1.99 -17.90
N PRO A 55 18.38 2.21 -16.88
CA PRO A 55 18.72 1.16 -15.92
C PRO A 55 17.40 0.63 -15.40
N ALA A 56 17.11 -0.66 -15.67
CA ALA A 56 15.92 -1.32 -15.18
C ALA A 56 15.85 -1.02 -13.68
N SER A 57 14.84 -0.25 -13.27
CA SER A 57 14.65 0.10 -11.87
C SER A 57 14.73 -1.20 -11.08
N PRO A 58 15.53 -1.28 -10.00
CA PRO A 58 15.65 -2.52 -9.24
C PRO A 58 14.25 -3.02 -8.91
N LYS A 59 13.93 -4.23 -9.38
CA LYS A 59 12.60 -4.83 -9.17
C LYS A 59 12.38 -4.93 -7.67
N ARG A 60 11.53 -4.07 -7.12
CA ARG A 60 11.18 -4.10 -5.70
C ARG A 60 10.51 -5.44 -5.39
N THR A 61 10.90 -6.06 -4.28
CA THR A 61 10.20 -7.23 -3.76
C THR A 61 8.89 -6.79 -3.12
N PRO A 62 7.76 -7.48 -3.37
CA PRO A 62 6.51 -7.21 -2.66
C PRO A 62 6.67 -7.44 -1.14
N PRO A 63 6.07 -6.61 -0.27
CA PRO A 63 6.15 -6.79 1.18
C PRO A 63 5.45 -8.06 1.66
N LYS A 64 6.07 -8.74 2.63
CA LYS A 64 5.58 -9.98 3.24
C LYS A 64 5.11 -9.79 4.68
N ASP A 65 5.59 -8.75 5.35
CA ASP A 65 5.34 -8.51 6.76
C ASP A 65 4.48 -7.26 6.95
N TRP A 66 3.25 -7.49 7.42
CA TRP A 66 2.22 -6.48 7.58
C TRP A 66 1.78 -6.38 9.03
N ILE A 67 1.71 -5.16 9.56
CA ILE A 67 1.24 -4.86 10.92
C ILE A 67 -0.06 -4.05 10.84
N PRO A 68 -1.12 -4.43 11.59
CA PRO A 68 -2.35 -3.65 11.64
C PRO A 68 -2.14 -2.35 12.40
N PHE A 69 -2.70 -1.25 11.89
CA PHE A 69 -2.79 0.01 12.63
C PHE A 69 -3.64 -0.12 13.90
N SER A 70 -3.64 0.87 14.79
CA SER A 70 -4.61 0.94 15.89
C SER A 70 -6.04 1.10 15.36
N LYS A 71 -7.08 0.74 16.13
CA LYS A 71 -8.50 0.90 15.68
C LYS A 71 -8.82 2.36 15.37
N ARG A 72 -8.29 3.29 16.17
CA ARG A 72 -8.40 4.73 15.96
C ARG A 72 -7.83 5.13 14.60
N ASP A 73 -6.61 4.69 14.31
CA ASP A 73 -5.91 5.06 13.07
C ASP A 73 -6.57 4.44 11.84
N SER A 74 -6.96 3.17 11.86
CA SER A 74 -7.69 2.59 10.72
C SER A 74 -9.01 3.30 10.44
N ASN A 75 -9.74 3.74 11.46
CA ASN A 75 -10.98 4.51 11.24
C ASN A 75 -10.68 5.89 10.63
N ALA A 76 -9.61 6.55 11.06
CA ALA A 76 -9.19 7.83 10.50
C ALA A 76 -8.74 7.68 9.03
N LEU A 77 -7.94 6.65 8.74
CA LEU A 77 -7.49 6.30 7.39
C LEU A 77 -8.67 5.95 6.46
N GLU A 78 -9.61 5.13 6.93
CA GLU A 78 -10.78 4.77 6.14
C GLU A 78 -11.67 5.98 5.86
N LYS A 79 -11.87 6.86 6.85
CA LYS A 79 -12.61 8.11 6.64
C LYS A 79 -11.94 9.00 5.61
N ALA A 80 -10.62 9.14 5.70
CA ALA A 80 -9.83 9.92 4.74
C ALA A 80 -9.91 9.33 3.32
N TYR A 81 -9.82 8.01 3.20
CA TYR A 81 -9.95 7.28 1.93
C TYR A 81 -11.34 7.47 1.31
N GLN A 82 -12.41 7.28 2.07
CA GLN A 82 -13.80 7.40 1.58
C GLN A 82 -14.16 8.82 1.12
N ASN A 83 -13.48 9.84 1.66
CA ASN A 83 -13.69 11.23 1.26
C ASN A 83 -13.09 11.57 -0.11
N ASN A 84 -12.32 10.66 -0.74
CA ASN A 84 -11.61 10.87 -2.00
C ASN A 84 -10.73 12.13 -2.02
N ASP A 85 -10.18 12.50 -0.87
CA ASP A 85 -9.26 13.63 -0.78
C ASP A 85 -7.85 13.20 -1.23
N VAL A 86 -7.46 13.69 -2.40
CA VAL A 86 -6.15 13.41 -3.03
C VAL A 86 -4.96 13.97 -2.26
N ARG A 87 -5.19 14.79 -1.22
CA ARG A 87 -4.16 15.34 -0.33
C ARG A 87 -4.28 14.81 1.09
N ALA A 88 -5.12 13.81 1.33
CA ALA A 88 -5.32 13.29 2.66
C ALA A 88 -4.05 12.66 3.22
N THR A 89 -3.55 13.28 4.29
CA THR A 89 -2.54 12.69 5.16
C THR A 89 -3.09 12.49 6.56
N VAL A 90 -2.63 11.44 7.24
CA VAL A 90 -3.10 11.08 8.59
C VAL A 90 -1.90 10.76 9.46
N LEU A 91 -1.74 11.49 10.57
CA LEU A 91 -0.80 11.13 11.63
C LEU A 91 -1.29 9.88 12.35
N VAL A 92 -0.44 8.86 12.42
CA VAL A 92 -0.77 7.53 12.96
C VAL A 92 0.07 7.22 14.20
N ASN A 93 -0.31 6.15 14.91
CA ASN A 93 0.24 5.74 16.20
C ASN A 93 -0.06 6.76 17.31
N GLU A 94 0.17 6.39 18.56
CA GLU A 94 -0.12 7.26 19.73
C GLU A 94 0.85 8.43 19.84
N ASP A 95 2.06 8.29 19.31
CA ASP A 95 3.13 9.28 19.36
C ASP A 95 3.11 10.27 18.18
N HIS A 96 2.29 10.02 17.16
CA HIS A 96 2.16 10.82 15.96
C HIS A 96 3.47 11.05 15.20
N LEU A 97 4.43 10.13 15.33
CA LEU A 97 5.75 10.28 14.70
C LEU A 97 5.75 9.86 13.22
N PHE A 98 4.69 9.20 12.77
CA PHE A 98 4.52 8.73 11.40
C PHE A 98 3.26 9.33 10.78
N GLU A 99 3.34 9.56 9.48
CA GLU A 99 2.24 10.04 8.66
C GLU A 99 1.99 9.05 7.53
N VAL A 100 0.71 8.83 7.23
CA VAL A 100 0.27 8.07 6.07
C VAL A 100 -0.22 9.04 5.02
N ASP A 101 0.34 8.96 3.81
CA ASP A 101 -0.29 9.50 2.61
C ASP A 101 -1.30 8.47 2.11
N VAL A 102 -2.58 8.80 2.27
CA VAL A 102 -3.67 7.88 1.97
C VAL A 102 -3.71 7.61 0.47
N THR A 103 -3.45 8.62 -0.37
CA THR A 103 -3.55 8.48 -1.83
C THR A 103 -2.40 7.65 -2.39
N GLN A 104 -1.18 7.89 -1.92
CA GLN A 104 0.01 7.17 -2.37
C GLN A 104 0.16 5.80 -1.72
N ARG A 105 -0.67 5.47 -0.71
CA ARG A 105 -0.58 4.22 0.05
C ARG A 105 0.80 4.06 0.67
N THR A 106 1.30 5.13 1.28
CA THR A 106 2.63 5.14 1.89
C THR A 106 2.60 5.64 3.33
N ILE A 107 3.56 5.17 4.12
CA ILE A 107 3.84 5.67 5.46
C ILE A 107 5.31 6.11 5.53
N SER A 108 5.56 7.24 6.20
CA SER A 108 6.90 7.78 6.41
C SER A 108 7.02 8.50 7.75
N PRO A 109 8.23 8.60 8.32
CA PRO A 109 8.46 9.43 9.50
C PRO A 109 8.26 10.92 9.17
N VAL A 110 7.73 11.67 10.15
CA VAL A 110 7.43 13.11 10.00
C VAL A 110 8.64 13.98 10.34
N TYR A 111 9.35 13.63 11.40
CA TYR A 111 10.36 14.51 12.01
C TYR A 111 11.81 14.14 11.68
N TRP A 112 12.03 13.04 10.95
CA TRP A 112 13.36 12.61 10.53
C TRP A 112 13.32 12.01 9.14
N GLU A 113 14.46 12.02 8.45
CA GLU A 113 14.61 11.27 7.19
C GLU A 113 14.62 9.77 7.50
N GLY A 114 13.77 9.00 6.83
CA GLY A 114 13.75 7.54 6.99
C GLY A 114 13.04 6.82 5.86
N PRO A 115 12.99 5.48 5.92
CA PRO A 115 12.37 4.66 4.90
C PRO A 115 10.87 4.92 4.79
N VAL A 116 10.37 4.81 3.56
CA VAL A 116 8.94 4.89 3.22
C VAL A 116 8.44 3.47 3.00
N TYR A 117 7.36 3.08 3.65
CA TYR A 117 6.77 1.75 3.50
C TYR A 117 5.39 1.82 2.87
N GLU A 118 4.93 0.67 2.37
CA GLU A 118 3.59 0.52 1.82
C GLU A 118 2.53 0.47 2.93
N VAL A 119 1.39 1.07 2.66
CA VAL A 119 0.16 0.99 3.47
C VAL A 119 -0.91 0.32 2.64
N ARG A 120 -1.76 -0.48 3.28
CA ARG A 120 -2.76 -1.27 2.56
C ARG A 120 -4.10 -1.30 3.29
N ARG A 121 -5.17 -1.03 2.56
CA ARG A 121 -6.56 -1.25 2.98
C ARG A 121 -6.89 -2.73 2.79
N ALA A 122 -7.37 -3.38 3.85
CA ALA A 122 -7.63 -4.82 3.83
C ALA A 122 -9.03 -5.17 4.34
N THR A 123 -9.74 -5.93 3.52
CA THR A 123 -11.02 -6.61 3.81
C THR A 123 -10.91 -8.11 3.55
N TRP A 124 -9.99 -8.49 2.65
CA TRP A 124 -9.69 -9.87 2.26
C TRP A 124 -8.23 -10.20 2.55
N PHE A 125 -7.99 -11.47 2.89
CA PHE A 125 -6.66 -11.98 3.23
C PHE A 125 -6.37 -13.25 2.45
N MET A 126 -5.10 -13.44 2.08
CA MET A 126 -4.59 -14.67 1.49
C MET A 126 -3.62 -15.35 2.44
N GLN A 127 -3.53 -16.67 2.33
CA GLN A 127 -2.50 -17.43 3.02
C GLN A 127 -1.17 -17.25 2.27
N GLY A 128 -0.21 -16.59 2.91
CA GLY A 128 1.15 -16.44 2.41
C GLY A 128 2.04 -17.65 2.73
N ASP A 129 3.35 -17.47 2.57
CA ASP A 129 4.34 -18.47 2.93
C ASP A 129 4.25 -18.79 4.44
N GLY A 130 4.07 -20.06 4.80
CA GLY A 130 4.12 -20.52 6.20
C GLY A 130 2.95 -20.08 7.09
N SER A 131 1.71 -20.48 6.77
CA SER A 131 0.48 -20.29 7.58
C SER A 131 0.14 -18.85 8.00
N LYS A 132 0.87 -17.84 7.54
CA LYS A 132 0.61 -16.44 7.81
C LYS A 132 -0.47 -15.90 6.87
N TRP A 133 -1.42 -15.17 7.42
CA TRP A 133 -2.40 -14.42 6.62
C TRP A 133 -1.83 -13.05 6.27
N VAL A 134 -1.86 -12.71 4.99
CA VAL A 134 -1.43 -11.41 4.46
C VAL A 134 -2.60 -10.69 3.82
N PRO A 135 -2.71 -9.36 3.98
CA PRO A 135 -3.71 -8.57 3.26
C PRO A 135 -3.61 -8.78 1.74
N CYS A 136 -4.75 -9.05 1.09
CA CYS A 136 -4.82 -9.08 -0.36
C CYS A 136 -4.34 -7.76 -0.96
N GLU A 137 -3.73 -7.81 -2.15
CA GLU A 137 -3.51 -6.60 -2.95
C GLU A 137 -4.84 -5.89 -3.20
N GLU A 138 -4.85 -4.55 -3.20
CA GLU A 138 -6.11 -3.79 -3.24
C GLU A 138 -6.93 -4.07 -4.50
N ASN A 139 -6.32 -4.18 -5.68
CA ASN A 139 -7.03 -4.52 -6.92
C ASN A 139 -7.65 -5.93 -6.89
N LEU A 140 -7.01 -6.89 -6.23
CA LEU A 140 -7.58 -8.22 -6.04
C LEU A 140 -8.71 -8.16 -4.99
N ALA A 141 -8.50 -7.44 -3.89
CA ALA A 141 -9.51 -7.22 -2.88
C ALA A 141 -10.77 -6.58 -3.48
N GLU A 142 -10.63 -5.52 -4.28
CA GLU A 142 -11.73 -4.84 -4.99
C GLU A 142 -12.54 -5.81 -5.87
N GLN A 143 -11.88 -6.71 -6.60
CA GLN A 143 -12.57 -7.72 -7.39
C GLN A 143 -13.38 -8.69 -6.52
N ILE A 144 -12.83 -9.10 -5.37
CA ILE A 144 -13.54 -9.96 -4.43
C ILE A 144 -14.70 -9.20 -3.77
N GLU A 145 -14.49 -7.93 -3.38
CA GLU A 145 -15.54 -7.05 -2.83
C GLU A 145 -16.70 -6.89 -3.82
N LEU A 146 -16.42 -6.65 -5.11
CA LEU A 146 -17.44 -6.58 -6.15
C LEU A 146 -18.24 -7.88 -6.24
N GLY A 147 -17.56 -9.03 -6.27
CA GLY A 147 -18.23 -10.33 -6.31
C GLY A 147 -19.04 -10.62 -5.04
N TYR A 148 -18.59 -10.15 -3.88
CA TYR A 148 -19.26 -10.31 -2.61
C TYR A 148 -20.57 -9.54 -2.52
N TYR A 149 -20.61 -8.32 -3.07
CA TYR A 149 -21.81 -7.48 -3.05
C TYR A 149 -22.75 -7.75 -4.22
N ILE A 150 -22.37 -8.50 -5.24
CA ILE A 150 -23.24 -8.78 -6.40
C ILE A 150 -23.95 -10.12 -6.19
N ASN A 151 -25.29 -10.08 -6.10
CA ASN A 151 -26.10 -11.28 -6.07
C ASN A 151 -26.12 -11.93 -7.47
N LEU A 152 -25.60 -13.16 -7.61
CA LEU A 152 -25.55 -13.90 -8.88
C LEU A 152 -26.86 -14.67 -9.21
N GLY A 153 -28.00 -14.17 -8.72
CA GLY A 153 -29.33 -14.81 -8.81
C GLY A 153 -30.04 -14.77 -10.17
#